data_AF-A0A061PD43-F1
#
_entry.id   AF-A0A061PD43-F1
#
_cell.length_a   1.000
_cell.length_b   1.000
_cell.length_c   1.000
_cell.angle_alpha   90.00
_cell.angle_beta   90.00
_cell.angle_gamma   90.00
#
_symmetry.space_group_name_H-M   'P 1'
#
loop_
_entity.id
_entity.type
_entity.pdbx_description
1 polymer ?
#
loop_
_entity_poly.entity_id
_entity_poly.type
_entity_poly.pdbx_seq_one_letter_code
_entity_poly.pdbx_strand_id
1 'polypeptide(L)'
;MRTIFRNPFVLGIVLLAIVGLVSQLFTNPSGLMLTFLLMALFAFLFYFIFTRFVSKRTRVDPQYKRALKQDRERRKSTAVKNKDQVSVKKKRNGHNLKVIQGNKKNARR
;
A
#
# COMPACT_ATOMS: atom_id res chain seq x y z
N MET A 1 -18.10 -17.94 9.00
CA MET A 1 -19.23 -18.40 8.16
C MET A 1 -19.72 -19.81 8.51
N ARG A 2 -18.86 -20.82 8.74
CA ARG A 2 -19.33 -22.20 9.06
C ARG A 2 -20.08 -22.37 10.40
N THR A 3 -19.93 -21.44 11.34
CA THR A 3 -20.58 -21.48 12.66
C THR A 3 -22.03 -21.00 12.64
N ILE A 4 -22.42 -20.20 11.64
CA ILE A 4 -23.76 -19.61 11.51
C ILE A 4 -24.80 -20.71 11.25
N PHE A 5 -24.47 -21.67 10.38
CA PHE A 5 -25.36 -22.77 10.00
C PHE A 5 -25.48 -23.86 11.06
N ARG A 6 -24.63 -23.86 12.09
CA ARG A 6 -24.65 -24.87 13.16
C ARG A 6 -25.51 -24.46 14.35
N ASN A 7 -25.83 -23.17 14.48
CA ASN A 7 -26.66 -22.64 15.56
C ASN A 7 -28.06 -22.29 15.02
N PRO A 8 -29.11 -23.06 15.40
CA PRO A 8 -30.47 -22.83 14.91
C PRO A 8 -31.03 -21.46 15.30
N PHE A 9 -30.59 -20.91 16.44
CA PHE A 9 -30.89 -19.53 16.84
C PHE A 9 -30.37 -18.49 15.86
N VAL A 10 -29.13 -18.63 15.41
CA VAL A 10 -28.52 -17.67 14.48
C VAL A 10 -29.22 -17.79 13.11
N LEU A 11 -29.55 -19.00 12.68
CA LEU A 11 -30.33 -19.23 11.46
C LEU A 11 -31.71 -18.56 11.53
N GLY A 12 -32.42 -18.69 12.66
CA GLY A 12 -33.71 -18.04 12.88
C GLY A 12 -33.64 -16.52 12.82
N ILE A 13 -32.61 -15.92 13.42
CA ILE A 13 -32.38 -14.46 13.36
C ILE A 13 -32.10 -14.01 11.92
N VAL A 14 -31.30 -14.77 11.17
CA VAL A 14 -30.99 -14.46 9.77
C VAL A 14 -32.26 -14.54 8.90
N LEU A 15 -33.08 -15.58 9.08
CA LEU A 15 -34.35 -15.72 8.36
C LEU A 15 -35.31 -14.57 8.71
N LEU A 16 -35.42 -14.22 9.99
CA LEU A 16 -36.26 -13.12 10.44
C LEU A 16 -35.79 -11.77 9.88
N ALA A 17 -34.48 -11.55 9.81
CA ALA A 17 -33.91 -10.36 9.19
C ALA A 17 -34.24 -10.26 7.69
N ILE A 18 -34.18 -11.39 6.96
CA ILE A 18 -34.58 -11.45 5.55
C ILE A 18 -36.07 -11.11 5.39
N VAL A 19 -36.94 -11.72 6.20
CA VAL A 19 -38.39 -11.45 6.17
C VAL A 19 -38.68 -9.99 6.52
N GLY A 20 -37.99 -9.44 7.53
CA GLY A 20 -38.10 -8.03 7.91
C GLY A 20 -37.72 -7.09 6.76
N LEU A 21 -36.61 -7.37 6.06
CA LEU A 21 -36.18 -6.59 4.90
C LEU A 21 -37.16 -6.67 3.73
N VAL A 22 -37.68 -7.86 3.43
CA VAL A 22 -38.69 -8.04 2.37
C VAL A 22 -39.98 -7.31 2.73
N SER A 23 -40.45 -7.42 3.97
CA SER A 23 -41.64 -6.73 4.44
C SER A 23 -41.48 -5.21 4.36
N GLN A 24 -40.31 -4.68 4.75
CA GLN A 24 -39.99 -3.25 4.67
C GLN A 24 -39.92 -2.75 3.22
N LEU A 25 -39.54 -3.62 2.27
CA LEU A 25 -39.52 -3.31 0.84
C LEU A 25 -40.93 -3.16 0.25
N PHE A 26 -41.89 -3.99 0.68
CA PHE A 26 -43.27 -3.91 0.20
C PHE A 26 -44.09 -2.83 0.92
N THR A 27 -43.86 -2.61 2.21
CA THR A 27 -44.63 -1.63 2.99
C THR A 27 -44.14 -0.20 2.80
N ASN A 28 -42.82 0.03 2.69
CA ASN A 28 -42.24 1.37 2.58
C ASN A 28 -40.93 1.38 1.77
N PRO A 29 -40.98 1.17 0.44
CA PRO A 29 -39.79 1.12 -0.42
C PRO A 29 -39.01 2.45 -0.42
N SER A 30 -39.71 3.58 -0.29
CA SER A 30 -39.10 4.92 -0.21
C SER A 30 -38.24 5.10 1.06
N GLY A 31 -38.65 4.48 2.18
CA GLY A 31 -37.90 4.49 3.43
C GLY A 31 -36.57 3.75 3.29
N LEU A 32 -36.54 2.60 2.62
CA LEU A 32 -35.29 1.88 2.35
C LEU A 32 -34.35 2.69 1.46
N MET A 33 -34.86 3.32 0.40
CA MET A 33 -34.08 4.24 -0.43
C MET A 33 -33.46 5.38 0.37
N LEU A 34 -34.24 6.02 1.25
CA LEU A 34 -33.72 7.06 2.14
C LEU A 34 -32.64 6.52 3.08
N THR A 35 -32.80 5.29 3.58
CA THR A 35 -31.83 4.63 4.46
C THR A 35 -30.51 4.37 3.73
N PHE A 36 -30.57 3.86 2.50
CA PHE A 36 -29.38 3.70 1.65
C PHE A 36 -28.75 5.04 1.29
N LEU A 37 -29.56 6.07 1.02
CA LEU A 37 -29.08 7.42 0.73
C LEU A 37 -28.37 8.05 1.93
N LEU A 38 -28.94 7.92 3.13
CA LEU A 38 -28.33 8.34 4.40
C LEU A 38 -27.04 7.57 4.67
N MET A 39 -27.05 6.25 4.48
CA MET A 39 -25.85 5.41 4.66
C MET A 39 -24.74 5.78 3.67
N ALA A 40 -25.09 6.01 2.40
CA ALA A 40 -24.17 6.48 1.38
C ALA A 40 -23.64 7.89 1.70
N LEU A 41 -24.50 8.79 2.20
CA LEU A 41 -24.12 10.14 2.62
C LEU A 41 -23.09 10.08 3.76
N PHE A 42 -23.35 9.28 4.80
CA PHE A 42 -22.39 9.09 5.89
C PHE A 42 -21.10 8.43 5.41
N ALA A 43 -21.18 7.37 4.61
CA ALA A 43 -19.99 6.73 4.05
C ALA A 43 -19.15 7.71 3.21
N PHE A 44 -19.80 8.53 2.40
CA PHE A 44 -19.15 9.58 1.61
C PHE A 44 -18.53 10.65 2.49
N LEU A 45 -19.24 11.10 3.53
CA LEU A 45 -18.74 12.09 4.49
C LEU A 45 -17.50 11.56 5.22
N PHE A 46 -17.55 10.34 5.75
CA PHE A 46 -16.40 9.69 6.36
C PHE A 46 -15.26 9.53 5.36
N TYR A 47 -15.53 8.97 4.17
CA TYR A 47 -14.53 8.83 3.11
C TYR A 47 -13.86 10.16 2.75
N PHE A 48 -14.64 11.23 2.64
CA PHE A 48 -14.16 12.57 2.32
C PHE A 48 -13.28 13.12 3.44
N ILE A 49 -13.71 12.99 4.71
CA ILE A 49 -12.93 13.41 5.88
C ILE A 49 -11.62 12.60 5.96
N PHE A 50 -11.69 11.27 5.88
CA PHE A 50 -10.50 10.40 5.89
C PHE A 50 -9.57 10.72 4.73
N THR A 51 -10.07 10.86 3.51
CA THR A 51 -9.24 11.21 2.35
C THR A 51 -8.64 12.61 2.50
N ARG A 52 -9.42 13.60 2.97
CA ARG A 52 -8.95 14.98 3.09
C ARG A 52 -7.92 15.18 4.20
N PHE A 53 -8.08 14.50 5.34
CA PHE A 53 -7.20 14.64 6.51
C PHE A 53 -6.08 13.59 6.56
N VAL A 54 -6.36 12.34 6.20
CA VAL A 54 -5.38 11.23 6.27
C VAL A 54 -4.59 11.09 4.99
N SER A 55 -5.19 11.30 3.80
CA SER A 55 -4.47 11.12 2.53
C SER A 55 -3.41 12.21 2.24
N LYS A 56 -3.31 13.26 3.06
CA LYS A 56 -2.18 14.21 2.99
C LYS A 56 -0.86 13.63 3.49
N ARG A 57 -0.87 12.42 4.08
CA ARG A 57 0.33 11.80 4.65
C ARG A 57 1.18 10.98 3.67
N THR A 58 0.73 10.76 2.43
CA THR A 58 1.60 10.28 1.34
C THR A 58 2.34 11.44 0.68
N ARG A 59 2.98 12.30 1.49
CA ARG A 59 4.08 13.11 0.97
C ARG A 59 5.25 12.16 0.77
N VAL A 60 5.34 11.60 -0.43
CA VAL A 60 6.54 10.90 -0.85
C VAL A 60 7.69 11.88 -0.69
N ASP A 61 8.66 11.53 0.15
CA ASP A 61 9.78 12.38 0.49
C ASP A 61 10.46 12.85 -0.81
N PRO A 62 10.68 14.17 -1.02
CA PRO A 62 11.32 14.66 -2.24
C PRO A 62 12.66 13.98 -2.54
N GLN A 63 13.38 13.50 -1.52
CA GLN A 63 14.59 12.69 -1.68
C GLN A 63 14.28 11.31 -2.27
N TYR A 64 13.24 10.62 -1.80
CA TYR A 64 12.81 9.33 -2.34
C TYR A 64 12.33 9.46 -3.79
N LYS A 65 11.64 10.56 -4.14
CA LYS A 65 11.24 10.86 -5.52
C LYS A 65 12.44 11.07 -6.44
N ARG A 66 13.51 11.69 -5.95
CA ARG A 66 14.77 11.87 -6.70
C ARG A 66 15.52 10.53 -6.86
N ALA A 67 15.60 9.72 -5.81
CA ALA A 67 16.21 8.40 -5.86
C ALA A 67 15.49 7.47 -6.85
N LEU A 68 14.16 7.48 -6.87
CA LEU A 68 13.37 6.71 -7.85
C LEU A 68 13.63 7.14 -9.29
N LYS A 69 13.73 8.45 -9.57
CA LYS A 69 14.08 8.93 -10.91
C LYS A 69 15.47 8.45 -11.33
N GLN A 70 16.44 8.55 -10.43
CA GLN A 70 17.82 8.13 -10.68
C GLN A 70 17.92 6.61 -10.90
N ASP A 71 17.19 5.79 -10.15
CA ASP A 71 17.13 4.34 -10.36
C ASP A 71 16.46 3.98 -11.70
N ARG A 72 15.39 4.69 -12.07
CA ARG A 72 14.69 4.48 -13.35
C ARG A 72 15.58 4.81 -14.56
N GLU A 73 16.37 5.88 -14.48
CA GLU A 73 17.34 6.25 -15.52
C GLU A 73 18.51 5.26 -15.62
N ARG A 74 18.99 4.76 -14.48
CA ARG A 74 20.02 3.69 -14.43
C ARG A 74 19.49 2.38 -15.01
N ARG A 75 18.24 2.01 -14.72
CA ARG A 75 17.58 0.81 -15.28
C ARG A 75 17.31 0.93 -16.78
N LYS A 76 16.93 2.11 -17.28
CA LYS A 76 16.77 2.34 -18.73
C LYS A 76 18.11 2.25 -19.47
N SER A 77 19.17 2.83 -18.91
CA SER A 77 20.51 2.77 -19.52
C SER A 77 21.14 1.38 -19.45
N THR A 78 20.83 0.56 -18.43
CA THR A 78 21.22 -0.85 -18.39
C THR A 78 20.34 -1.74 -19.27
N ALA A 79 19.04 -1.45 -19.41
CA ALA A 79 18.17 -2.19 -20.34
C ALA A 79 18.56 -1.99 -21.82
N VAL A 80 19.03 -0.79 -22.18
CA VAL A 80 19.56 -0.52 -23.54
C VAL A 80 20.95 -1.12 -23.73
N LYS A 81 21.79 -1.18 -22.68
CA LYS A 81 23.14 -1.79 -22.76
C LYS A 81 23.16 -3.32 -22.67
N ASN A 82 22.10 -3.95 -22.14
CA ASN A 82 22.05 -5.40 -21.93
C ASN A 82 21.50 -6.19 -23.13
N LYS A 83 21.21 -5.55 -24.27
CA LYS A 83 20.86 -6.29 -25.49
C LYS A 83 22.08 -6.80 -26.26
N ASP A 84 23.28 -6.28 -25.99
CA ASP A 84 24.49 -6.58 -26.77
C ASP A 84 25.65 -7.24 -26.01
N GLN A 85 25.52 -7.61 -24.73
CA GLN A 85 26.66 -8.20 -24.01
C GLN A 85 26.30 -9.43 -23.17
N VAL A 86 25.91 -10.49 -23.88
CA VAL A 86 26.29 -11.85 -23.47
C VAL A 86 27.79 -12.03 -23.76
N SER A 87 28.64 -11.56 -22.85
CA SER A 87 29.93 -12.18 -22.50
C SER A 87 30.57 -11.40 -21.35
N VAL A 88 30.20 -11.77 -20.13
CA VAL A 88 30.82 -11.24 -18.91
C VAL A 88 32.24 -11.81 -18.80
N LYS A 89 33.24 -11.20 -19.47
CA LYS A 89 34.64 -11.33 -19.05
C LYS A 89 34.80 -10.57 -17.74
N LYS A 90 34.69 -11.31 -16.64
CA LYS A 90 34.93 -10.88 -15.26
C LYS A 90 36.40 -10.42 -15.12
N LYS A 91 36.69 -9.14 -15.34
CA LYS A 91 38.00 -8.55 -15.02
C LYS A 91 38.08 -8.38 -13.49
N ARG A 92 38.64 -9.38 -12.81
CA ARG A 92 39.13 -9.25 -11.43
C ARG A 92 40.26 -8.22 -11.45
N ASN A 93 39.95 -6.95 -11.21
CA ASN A 93 40.98 -5.98 -10.88
C ASN A 93 41.41 -6.25 -9.44
N GLY A 94 42.66 -6.71 -9.31
CA GLY A 94 43.31 -7.00 -8.04
C GLY A 94 43.28 -5.79 -7.11
N HIS A 95 43.11 -6.13 -5.84
CA HIS A 95 43.32 -5.32 -4.65
C HIS A 95 44.24 -4.11 -4.86
N ASN A 96 43.72 -2.90 -4.62
CA ASN A 96 44.54 -1.73 -4.29
C ASN A 96 43.96 -1.08 -3.04
N LEU A 97 44.09 -1.77 -1.90
CA LEU A 97 44.02 -1.09 -0.62
C LEU A 97 45.32 -0.29 -0.50
N LYS A 98 45.24 1.03 -0.69
CA LYS A 98 46.30 1.90 -0.20
C LYS A 98 46.08 2.07 1.29
N VAL A 99 46.99 1.51 2.08
CA VAL A 99 47.09 1.78 3.52
C VAL A 99 47.32 3.28 3.67
N ILE A 100 46.41 3.96 4.36
CA ILE A 100 46.65 5.32 4.84
C ILE A 100 47.69 5.17 5.95
N GLN A 101 48.95 5.55 5.69
CA GLN A 101 49.94 5.67 6.74
C GLN A 101 49.49 6.78 7.70
N GLY A 102 49.02 6.37 8.88
CA GLY A 102 48.75 7.29 9.97
C GLY A 102 50.05 7.94 10.43
N ASN A 103 50.06 9.27 10.45
CA ASN A 103 51.15 10.09 10.97
C ASN A 103 51.20 10.01 12.51
N LYS A 104 51.83 8.96 13.07
CA LYS A 104 52.02 8.81 14.52
C LYS A 104 53.21 9.66 15.01
N LYS A 105 53.02 10.99 15.04
CA LYS A 105 53.86 11.88 15.86
C LYS A 105 53.14 12.01 17.19
N ASN A 106 53.64 11.32 18.21
CA ASN A 106 53.35 11.40 19.65
C ASN A 106 53.45 9.99 20.24
N ALA A 107 54.66 9.45 20.25
CA ALA A 107 55.03 8.37 21.15
C ALA A 107 56.34 8.82 21.80
N ARG A 108 56.31 9.04 23.12
CA ARG A 108 57.38 9.50 24.02
C ARG A 108 57.55 11.03 24.14
N ARG A 109 56.74 11.62 25.03
CA ARG A 109 57.31 12.32 26.18
C ARG A 109 57.04 11.47 27.41
#